data_AF-A0A7K2C8S7-F1
#
_entry.id   AF-A0A7K2C8S7-F1
#
_cell.length_a   1.000
_cell.length_b   1.000
_cell.length_c   1.000
_cell.angle_alpha   90.00
_cell.angle_beta   90.00
_cell.angle_gamma   90.00
#
_symmetry.space_group_name_H-M   'P 1'
#
loop_
_entity.id
_entity.type
_entity.pdbx_description
1 polymer ?
#
loop_
_entity_poly.entity_id
_entity_poly.type
_entity_poly.pdbx_seq_one_letter_code
_entity_poly.pdbx_strand_id
1 'polypeptide(L)' 'NMGAWTYVRPLLTSTLRSVHPGHEFRIQYAGRHPSASPATGSSMVHQLEQEEVIASALLI' A
#
# COMPACT_ATOMS: atom_id res chain seq x y z
N ASN A 1 5.80 6.01 3.50
CA ASN A 1 5.96 7.48 3.27
C ASN A 1 6.35 7.80 1.83
N MET A 2 6.70 6.82 1.00
CA MET A 2 6.97 7.00 -0.42
C MET A 2 5.81 6.47 -1.28
N GLY A 3 5.87 6.75 -2.59
CA GLY A 3 4.88 6.29 -3.56
C GLY A 3 3.56 7.07 -3.51
N ALA A 4 2.54 6.55 -4.20
CA ALA A 4 1.29 7.27 -4.42
C ALA A 4 0.28 7.16 -3.25
N TRP A 5 0.51 6.28 -2.27
CA TRP A 5 -0.50 5.88 -1.29
C TRP A 5 -1.14 7.05 -0.54
N THR A 6 -0.34 7.96 0.00
CA THR A 6 -0.85 9.09 0.81
C THR A 6 -1.69 10.07 -0.02
N TYR A 7 -1.40 10.20 -1.31
CA TYR A 7 -2.17 11.02 -2.24
C TYR A 7 -3.43 10.31 -2.74
N VAL A 8 -3.31 9.05 -3.15
CA VAL A 8 -4.39 8.30 -3.83
C VAL A 8 -5.43 7.76 -2.87
N ARG A 9 -5.05 7.36 -1.64
CA ARG A 9 -5.99 6.80 -0.64
C ARG A 9 -7.24 7.67 -0.40
N PRO A 10 -7.14 8.99 -0.14
CA PRO A 10 -8.34 9.82 0.04
C PRO A 10 -9.20 9.91 -1.23
N LEU A 11 -8.57 9.93 -2.41
CA LEU A 11 -9.29 9.95 -3.69
C LEU A 11 -10.07 8.65 -3.90
N LEU A 12 -9.44 7.49 -3.72
CA LEU A 12 -10.10 6.19 -3.79
C LEU A 12 -11.27 6.10 -2.80
N THR A 13 -11.07 6.57 -1.56
CA THR A 13 -12.12 6.57 -0.53
C THR A 13 -13.33 7.42 -0.97
N SER A 14 -13.07 8.63 -1.49
CA SER A 14 -14.11 9.52 -2.01
C SER A 14 -14.87 8.89 -3.18
N THR A 15 -14.14 8.36 -4.16
CA THR A 15 -14.72 7.72 -5.34
C THR A 15 -15.60 6.54 -4.95
N LEU A 16 -15.11 5.62 -4.10
CA LEU A 16 -15.88 4.45 -3.66
C LEU A 16 -17.17 4.82 -2.95
N ARG A 17 -17.14 5.84 -2.08
CA ARG A 17 -18.36 6.36 -1.42
C ARG A 17 -19.35 6.96 -2.42
N SER A 18 -18.85 7.62 -3.46
CA SER A 18 -19.69 8.22 -4.49
C SER A 18 -20.35 7.19 -5.39
N VAL A 19 -19.63 6.12 -5.76
CA VAL A 19 -20.16 5.08 -6.67
C VAL A 19 -21.01 4.04 -5.94
N HIS A 20 -20.79 3.84 -4.64
CA HIS A 20 -21.53 2.90 -3.80
C HIS A 20 -21.99 3.56 -2.49
N PRO A 21 -23.00 4.46 -2.55
CA PRO A 21 -23.52 5.13 -1.35
C PRO A 21 -24.04 4.13 -0.33
N GLY A 22 -23.72 4.35 0.95
CA GLY A 22 -24.15 3.50 2.07
C GLY A 22 -23.33 2.20 2.25
N HIS A 23 -22.39 1.89 1.36
CA HIS A 23 -21.47 0.78 1.52
C HIS A 23 -20.14 1.24 2.15
N GLU A 24 -19.69 0.54 3.19
CA GLU A 24 -18.40 0.82 3.83
C GLU A 24 -17.29 -0.03 3.19
N PHE A 25 -16.28 0.63 2.63
CA PHE A 25 -15.10 -0.05 2.09
C PHE A 25 -13.92 0.14 3.03
N ARG A 26 -13.31 -0.98 3.44
CA ARG A 26 -12.06 -0.97 4.21
C ARG A 26 -10.88 -1.12 3.25
N ILE A 27 -10.33 0.01 2.81
CA ILE A 27 -9.14 0.01 1.96
C ILE A 27 -7.92 -0.31 2.83
N GLN A 28 -7.25 -1.42 2.53
CA GLN A 28 -6.04 -1.87 3.22
C GLN A 28 -4.79 -1.53 2.40
N TYR A 29 -3.64 -1.34 3.07
CA TYR A 29 -2.36 -1.05 2.42
C TYR A 29 -1.49 -2.30 2.43
N ALA A 30 -0.99 -2.68 1.27
CA ALA A 30 0.07 -3.68 1.11
C ALA A 30 1.27 -3.01 0.46
N GLY A 31 2.40 -2.94 1.16
CA GLY A 31 3.59 -2.26 0.67
C GLY A 31 4.66 -2.15 1.76
N ARG A 32 5.83 -1.64 1.37
CA ARG A 32 6.98 -1.51 2.28
C ARG A 32 6.70 -0.55 3.43
N HIS A 33 7.35 -0.78 4.56
CA HIS A 33 7.34 0.11 5.71
C HIS A 33 7.95 1.48 5.36
N PRO A 34 7.56 2.57 6.05
CA PRO A 34 8.18 3.86 5.87
C PRO A 34 9.69 3.84 6.17
N SER A 35 10.48 4.48 5.32
CA SER A 35 11.94 4.56 5.46
C SER A 35 12.45 5.92 4.97
N ALA A 36 13.64 6.30 5.44
CA ALA A 36 14.30 7.52 4.98
C ALA A 36 14.81 7.39 3.54
N SER A 37 15.33 6.21 3.17
CA SER A 37 15.80 5.91 1.81
C SER A 37 14.70 5.19 0.99
N PRO A 38 14.63 5.38 -0.34
CA PRO A 38 13.60 4.75 -1.17
C PRO A 38 13.61 3.22 -1.15
N ALA A 39 14.78 2.61 -0.95
CA ALA A 39 14.96 1.18 -0.80
C ALA A 39 16.22 0.89 0.03
N THR A 40 16.30 -0.34 0.57
CA THR A 40 17.55 -0.88 1.11
C THR A 40 18.63 -0.99 0.02
N GLY A 41 19.89 -0.74 0.38
CA GLY A 41 21.04 -0.90 -0.51
C GLY A 41 21.52 -2.35 -0.65
N SER A 42 21.01 -3.27 0.18
CA SER A 42 21.32 -4.70 0.09
C SER A 42 20.34 -5.39 -0.85
N SER A 43 20.86 -6.04 -1.90
CA SER A 43 20.03 -6.79 -2.85
C SER A 43 19.24 -7.92 -2.17
N MET A 44 19.85 -8.61 -1.22
CA MET A 44 19.21 -9.70 -0.47
C MET A 44 18.03 -9.17 0.35
N VAL A 45 18.22 -8.07 1.09
CA VAL A 45 17.13 -7.48 1.90
C VAL A 45 16.04 -6.94 0.98
N HIS A 46 16.40 -6.36 -0.16
CA HIS A 46 15.42 -5.86 -1.13
C HIS A 46 14.52 -6.97 -1.66
N GLN A 47 15.10 -8.15 -1.94
CA GLN A 47 14.35 -9.31 -2.39
C GLN A 47 13.38 -9.80 -1.32
N LEU A 48 13.83 -9.91 -0.07
CA LEU A 48 12.99 -10.30 1.06
C LEU A 48 11.81 -9.32 1.25
N GLU A 49 12.09 -8.01 1.24
CA GLU A 49 11.03 -6.98 1.32
C GLU A 49 10.01 -7.10 0.19
N GLN A 50 10.44 -7.52 -1.00
CA GLN A 50 9.55 -7.69 -2.15
C GLN A 50 8.63 -8.91 -1.98
N GLU A 51 9.18 -10.03 -1.50
CA GLU A 51 8.41 -11.25 -1.22
C GLU A 51 7.39 -11.01 -0.11
N GLU A 52 7.76 -10.28 0.95
CA GLU A 52 6.86 -9.88 2.04
C GLU A 52 5.69 -9.02 1.54
N VAL A 53 5.95 -8.04 0.67
CA VAL A 53 4.90 -7.21 0.09
C VAL A 53 3.90 -8.06 -0.70
N ILE A 54 4.38 -8.98 -1.54
CA ILE A 54 3.51 -9.87 -2.33
C ILE A 54 2.71 -10.78 -1.40
N ALA A 55 3.36 -11.41 -0.41
CA ALA A 55 2.69 -12.26 0.55
C ALA A 55 1.59 -11.51 1.33
N SER A 56 1.89 -10.30 1.80
CA SER A 56 0.90 -9.47 2.50
C SER A 56 -0.30 -9.15 1.60
N ALA A 57 -0.07 -8.75 0.34
CA ALA A 57 -1.14 -8.39 -0.59
C ALA A 57 -2.13 -9.54 -0.87
N LEU A 58 -1.67 -10.79 -0.80
CA LEU A 58 -2.49 -11.98 -1.06
C LEU A 58 -3.19 -12.54 0.19
N LEU A 59 -2.81 -12.08 1.39
CA LEU A 59 -3.37 -12.53 2.67
C LEU A 59 -4.35 -11.53 3.30
N ILE A 60 -4.49 -10.34 2.71
CA ILE A 60 -5.29 -9.21 3.20
C ILE A 60 -6.77 -9.33 2.85
#